data_AF-A0A960FPW2-F1
#
_entry.id   AF-A0A960FPW2-F1
#
_cell.length_a   1.000
_cell.length_b   1.000
_cell.length_c   1.000
_cell.angle_alpha   90.00
_cell.angle_beta   90.00
_cell.angle_gamma   90.00
#
_symmetry.space_group_name_H-M   'P 1'
#
loop_
_entity.id
_entity.type
_entity.pdbx_description
1 polymer ?
#
loop_
_entity_poly.entity_id
_entity_poly.type
_entity_poly.pdbx_seq_one_letter_code
_entity_poly.pdbx_strand_id
1 'polypeptide(L)' 'MGIEEKLPSGVLLTTVEGVAGYMRKASFWPATFGLACCAIEMMTTGGPKYDLARFG' A
#
# COMPACT_ATOMS: atom_id res chain seq x y z
N MET A 1 1.91 5.16 -14.73
CA MET A 1 2.49 6.44 -14.29
C MET A 1 1.49 7.50 -14.69
N GLY A 2 0.87 8.12 -13.68
CA GLY A 2 -0.46 8.71 -13.74
C GLY A 2 -0.47 10.12 -14.32
N ILE A 3 -1.64 10.77 -14.20
CA ILE A 3 -2.00 12.11 -14.70
C ILE A 3 -1.07 13.24 -14.21
N GLU A 4 -0.13 12.89 -13.32
CA GLU A 4 0.93 13.68 -12.68
C GLU A 4 1.91 14.29 -13.70
N GLU A 5 2.20 13.62 -14.83
CA GLU A 5 3.13 14.16 -15.86
C GLU A 5 2.47 15.18 -16.80
N LYS A 6 1.13 15.33 -16.78
CA LYS A 6 0.40 16.18 -17.74
C LYS A 6 -0.13 17.50 -17.18
N LEU A 7 -0.04 17.77 -15.88
CA LEU A 7 -0.64 18.97 -15.27
C LEU A 7 0.34 19.71 -14.35
N PRO A 8 0.46 21.05 -14.46
CA PRO A 8 1.32 21.85 -13.59
C PRO A 8 0.83 21.77 -12.15
N SER A 9 1.76 21.51 -11.23
CA SER A 9 1.55 21.34 -9.79
C SER A 9 0.99 22.60 -9.13
N GLY A 10 -0.32 22.80 -9.27
CA GLY A 10 -1.09 23.82 -8.58
C GLY A 10 -1.64 23.28 -7.26
N VAL A 11 -1.61 24.11 -6.21
CA VAL A 11 -2.12 23.87 -4.84
C VAL A 11 -3.47 23.13 -4.80
N LEU A 12 -4.31 23.25 -5.83
CA LEU A 12 -5.59 22.55 -5.99
C LEU A 12 -5.47 21.02 -6.14
N LEU A 13 -4.44 20.48 -6.80
CA LEU A 13 -4.27 19.03 -7.01
C LEU A 13 -3.71 18.30 -5.79
N THR A 14 -3.09 19.02 -4.84
CA THR A 14 -2.52 18.42 -3.62
C THR A 14 -3.52 17.62 -2.81
N THR A 15 -4.79 18.06 -2.79
CA THR A 15 -5.88 17.36 -2.10
C THR A 15 -6.25 16.06 -2.80
N VAL A 16 -6.31 16.06 -4.14
CA VAL A 16 -6.62 14.89 -4.96
C VAL A 16 -5.47 13.88 -4.91
N GLU A 17 -4.23 14.34 -5.00
CA GLU A 17 -3.05 13.49 -4.82
C GLU A 17 -2.96 12.93 -3.39
N GLY A 18 -3.28 13.72 -2.38
CA GLY A 18 -3.34 13.27 -0.99
C GLY A 18 -4.38 12.18 -0.77
N VAL A 19 -5.58 12.33 -1.33
CA VAL A 19 -6.63 11.30 -1.30
C VAL A 19 -6.21 10.06 -2.07
N ALA A 20 -5.67 10.22 -3.30
CA ALA A 20 -5.21 9.09 -4.10
C ALA A 20 -4.06 8.31 -3.43
N GLY A 21 -3.13 9.01 -2.79
CA GLY A 21 -2.05 8.43 -1.98
C GLY A 21 -2.57 7.72 -0.74
N TYR A 22 -3.56 8.30 -0.06
CA TYR A 22 -4.23 7.67 1.09
C TYR A 22 -4.92 6.37 0.68
N MET A 23 -5.65 6.37 -0.44
CA MET A 23 -6.32 5.19 -0.96
C MET A 23 -5.31 4.06 -1.25
N ARG A 24 -4.20 4.34 -1.95
CA ARG A 24 -3.17 3.31 -2.21
C ARG A 24 -2.51 2.78 -0.94
N LYS A 25 -2.30 3.63 0.06
CA LYS A 25 -1.71 3.23 1.34
C LYS A 25 -2.67 2.37 2.17
N ALA A 26 -3.96 2.69 2.15
CA ALA A 26 -4.98 2.01 2.94
C ALA A 26 -5.46 0.68 2.32
N SER A 27 -5.26 0.46 1.01
CA SER A 27 -5.71 -0.74 0.30
C SER A 27 -4.56 -1.47 -0.40
N PHE A 28 -3.46 -1.72 0.31
CA PHE A 28 -2.31 -2.45 -0.23
C PHE A 28 -2.58 -3.95 -0.20
N TRP A 29 -2.52 -4.60 -1.37
CA TRP A 29 -2.63 -6.05 -1.46
C TRP A 29 -1.23 -6.69 -1.51
N PRO A 30 -0.79 -7.38 -0.44
CA PRO A 30 0.53 -7.98 -0.41
C PRO A 30 0.65 -9.14 -1.40
N ALA A 31 1.58 -9.02 -2.34
CA ALA A 31 2.03 -10.13 -3.17
C ALA A 31 3.10 -10.92 -2.39
N THR A 32 2.71 -12.04 -1.78
CA THR A 32 3.61 -12.85 -0.95
C THR A 32 4.66 -13.56 -1.81
N PHE A 33 5.93 -13.38 -1.49
CA PHE A 33 7.04 -14.10 -2.12
C PHE A 33 8.00 -14.64 -1.06
N GLY A 34 7.98 -15.95 -0.86
CA GLY A 34 8.74 -16.63 0.18
C GLY A 34 9.90 -17.43 -0.39
N LEU A 35 11.14 -16.98 -0.15
CA LEU A 35 12.36 -17.65 -0.63
C LEU A 35 13.12 -18.42 0.46
N ALA A 36 13.04 -17.96 1.71
CA ALA A 36 13.84 -18.46 2.83
C ALA A 36 13.03 -18.40 4.15
N CYS A 37 13.70 -18.49 5.30
CA CYS A 37 13.07 -18.48 6.62
C CYS A 37 12.19 -17.24 6.89
N CYS A 38 12.48 -16.09 6.29
CA CYS A 38 11.64 -14.88 6.37
C CYS A 38 10.21 -15.10 5.86
N ALA A 39 9.98 -16.12 5.03
CA ALA A 39 8.64 -16.49 4.58
C ALA A 39 7.75 -16.96 5.75
N ILE A 40 8.32 -17.65 6.73
CA ILE A 40 7.58 -18.16 7.89
C ILE A 40 7.15 -17.01 8.79
N GLU A 41 8.02 -16.02 8.98
CA GLU A 41 7.69 -14.78 9.67
C GLU A 41 6.58 -14.03 8.93
N MET A 42 6.67 -13.92 7.59
CA MET A 42 5.64 -13.29 6.77
C MET A 42 4.28 -14.00 6.86
N MET A 43 4.25 -15.34 6.91
CA MET A 43 3.02 -16.12 7.10
C MET A 43 2.41 -15.92 8.49
N THR A 44 3.23 -15.86 9.54
CA THR A 44 2.74 -15.62 10.91
C THR A 44 2.22 -14.20 11.11
N THR A 45 2.78 -13.21 10.39
CA THR A 45 2.19 -11.86 10.31
C THR A 45 0.90 -11.78 9.51
N GLY A 46 0.50 -12.83 8.79
CA GLY A 46 -0.84 -12.94 8.21
C GLY A 46 -1.81 -13.75 9.07
N GLY A 47 -1.36 -14.28 10.21
CA GLY A 47 -2.14 -15.17 11.08
C GLY A 47 -2.99 -14.42 12.11
N PRO A 48 -3.77 -15.14 12.93
CA PRO A 48 -4.69 -14.52 13.89
C PRO A 48 -4.01 -13.77 15.03
N LYS A 49 -2.74 -14.10 15.34
CA LYS A 49 -1.97 -13.40 16.39
C LYS A 49 -1.50 -12.02 15.95
N TYR A 50 -1.07 -11.90 14.70
CA TYR A 50 -0.57 -10.68 14.10
C TYR A 50 -1.30 -10.55 12.77
N ASP A 51 -2.42 -9.83 12.78
CA ASP A 51 -3.40 -9.84 11.71
C ASP A 51 -3.14 -8.67 10.74
N LEU A 52 -2.33 -8.92 9.72
CA LEU A 52 -2.05 -7.94 8.66
C LEU A 52 -3.29 -7.59 7.82
N ALA A 53 -4.36 -8.39 7.86
CA ALA A 53 -5.61 -8.12 7.13
C ALA A 53 -6.36 -6.89 7.65
N ARG A 54 -5.91 -6.26 8.75
CA ARG A 54 -6.45 -5.00 9.26
C ARG A 54 -6.02 -3.75 8.48
N PHE A 55 -4.93 -3.82 7.73
CA PHE A 55 -4.26 -2.66 7.14
C PHE A 55 -4.46 -2.54 5.62
N GLY A 56 -5.35 -3.35 5.05
CA GLY A 56 -5.70 -3.39 3.63
C GLY A 56 -7.20 -3.38 3.40
#